data_AF-A0A6I9PE33-F1
#
_entry.id   AF-A0A6I9PE33-F1
#
_cell.length_a   1.000
_cell.length_b   1.000
_cell.length_c   1.000
_cell.angle_alpha   90.00
_cell.angle_beta   90.00
_cell.angle_gamma   90.00
#
_symmetry.space_group_name_H-M   'P 1'
#
loop_
_entity.id
_entity.type
_entity.pdbx_description
1 polymer ?
#
loop_
_entity_poly.entity_id
_entity_poly.type
_entity_poly.pdbx_seq_one_letter_code
_entity_poly.pdbx_strand_id
1 'polypeptide(L)'
;MDEQTTQRFPNNVLFTSASGELWKMVRIGGQPLGFDECGIVAQISEPLATADIPAYYISTFKFDHALVPEENIQSVIGALRTKSTAQ
;
A
#
# COMPACT_ATOMS: atom_id res chain seq x y z
N MET A 1 -8.86 5.10 5.81
CA MET A 1 -9.25 6.46 6.24
C MET A 1 -8.13 6.97 7.13
N ASP A 2 -7.77 8.25 7.08
CA ASP A 2 -6.79 8.79 8.01
C ASP A 2 -7.36 8.95 9.43
N GLU A 3 -6.46 9.10 10.41
CA GLU A 3 -6.81 9.19 11.82
C GLU A 3 -7.64 10.44 12.13
N GLN A 4 -7.28 11.58 11.53
CA GLN A 4 -7.97 12.85 11.76
C GLN A 4 -9.43 12.78 11.33
N THR A 5 -9.72 12.10 10.22
CA THR A 5 -11.07 11.88 9.73
C THR A 5 -11.82 10.88 10.61
N THR A 6 -11.13 9.86 11.13
CA THR A 6 -11.73 8.87 12.05
C THR A 6 -12.26 9.53 13.32
N GLN A 7 -11.58 10.55 13.86
CA GLN A 7 -12.01 11.31 15.04
C GLN A 7 -13.31 12.10 14.85
N ARG A 8 -13.78 12.26 13.60
CA ARG A 8 -15.03 12.98 13.30
C ARG A 8 -16.27 12.11 13.45
N PHE A 9 -16.10 10.79 13.59
CA PHE A 9 -17.21 9.85 13.78
C PHE A 9 -17.57 9.70 15.25
N PRO A 10 -18.86 9.48 15.59
CA PRO A 10 -19.27 9.14 16.95
C PRO A 10 -18.57 7.87 17.47
N ASN A 11 -18.42 7.77 18.78
CA ASN A 11 -17.86 6.56 19.40
C ASN A 11 -18.72 5.32 19.08
N ASN A 12 -18.08 4.15 18.97
CA ASN A 12 -18.71 2.84 18.77
C ASN A 12 -19.46 2.63 17.44
N VAL A 13 -19.15 3.41 16.39
CA VAL A 13 -19.70 3.18 15.03
C VAL A 13 -18.67 2.65 14.03
N LEU A 14 -17.39 2.79 14.34
CA LEU A 14 -16.28 2.29 13.53
C LEU A 14 -15.67 1.09 14.23
N PHE A 15 -15.59 -0.04 13.51
CA PHE A 15 -15.01 -1.28 14.01
C PHE A 15 -13.74 -1.58 13.22
N THR A 16 -12.66 -1.89 13.92
CA THR A 16 -11.35 -2.24 13.32
C THR A 16 -10.83 -3.52 13.95
N SER A 17 -10.18 -4.36 13.14
CA SER A 17 -9.42 -5.51 13.61
C SER A 17 -7.99 -5.15 14.01
N ALA A 18 -7.55 -3.91 13.76
CA ALA A 18 -6.23 -3.45 14.12
C ALA A 18 -6.11 -3.29 15.64
N SER A 19 -5.04 -3.83 16.22
CA SER A 19 -4.72 -3.72 17.64
C SER A 19 -3.87 -2.48 17.96
N GLY A 20 -4.09 -1.39 17.21
CA GLY A 20 -3.26 -0.18 17.25
C GLY A 20 -2.25 -0.08 16.11
N GLU A 21 -2.11 -1.11 15.26
CA GLU A 21 -1.32 -0.98 14.03
C GLU A 21 -2.00 -0.05 13.03
N LEU A 22 -1.21 0.86 12.47
CA LEU A 22 -1.64 1.76 11.42
C LEU A 22 -1.08 1.31 10.08
N TRP A 23 -1.72 1.78 9.01
CA TRP A 23 -1.33 1.45 7.64
C TRP A 23 -0.77 2.67 6.94
N LYS A 24 0.43 2.53 6.36
CA LYS A 24 1.03 3.53 5.48
C LYS A 24 0.71 3.24 4.03
N MET A 25 0.46 4.30 3.26
CA MET A 25 0.17 4.21 1.84
C MET A 25 1.45 4.40 1.02
N VAL A 26 1.69 3.49 0.08
CA VAL A 26 2.66 3.60 -1.01
C VAL A 26 1.88 3.87 -2.30
N ARG A 27 2.06 5.06 -2.88
CA ARG A 27 1.47 5.39 -4.19
C ARG A 27 2.36 4.90 -5.32
N ILE A 28 1.76 4.23 -6.28
CA ILE A 28 2.42 3.62 -7.44
C ILE A 28 2.02 4.39 -8.70
N GLY A 29 3.01 4.72 -9.53
CA GLY A 29 2.86 5.51 -10.75
C GLY A 29 3.31 6.97 -10.58
N GLY A 30 4.24 7.39 -11.45
CA GLY A 30 4.65 8.80 -11.59
C GLY A 30 3.76 9.60 -12.55
N GLN A 31 3.03 8.90 -13.41
CA GLN A 31 2.03 9.38 -14.38
C GLN A 31 0.82 8.43 -14.33
N PRO A 32 -0.35 8.81 -14.90
CA PRO A 32 -1.50 7.92 -14.95
C PRO A 32 -1.17 6.59 -15.64
N LEU A 33 -1.42 5.48 -14.94
CA LEU A 33 -1.04 4.14 -15.40
C LEU A 33 -1.87 3.65 -16.60
N GLY A 34 -3.08 4.17 -16.79
CA GLY A 34 -4.02 3.65 -17.78
C GLY A 34 -4.53 2.25 -17.39
N PHE A 35 -5.05 1.49 -18.36
CA PHE A 35 -5.67 0.18 -18.12
C PHE A 35 -5.06 -0.96 -18.95
N ASP A 36 -4.14 -0.65 -19.87
CA ASP A 36 -3.55 -1.63 -20.78
C ASP A 36 -2.22 -2.19 -20.27
N GLU A 37 -1.53 -1.47 -19.36
CA GLU A 37 -0.27 -1.91 -18.79
C GLU A 37 -0.49 -3.06 -17.79
N CYS A 38 0.14 -4.20 -18.07
CA CYS A 38 0.04 -5.40 -17.24
C CYS A 38 1.28 -5.55 -16.33
N GLY A 39 1.09 -6.23 -15.20
CA GLY A 39 2.21 -6.60 -14.31
C GLY A 39 2.57 -5.57 -13.24
N ILE A 40 1.93 -4.39 -13.21
CA ILE A 40 2.14 -3.37 -12.18
C ILE A 40 1.90 -3.95 -10.78
N VAL A 41 0.76 -4.64 -10.58
CA VAL A 41 0.45 -5.28 -9.30
C VAL A 41 1.52 -6.32 -8.93
N ALA A 42 1.94 -7.15 -9.89
CA ALA A 42 2.94 -8.19 -9.67
C ALA A 42 4.31 -7.61 -9.24
N GLN A 43 4.73 -6.50 -9.85
CA GLN A 43 5.97 -5.81 -9.49
C GLN A 43 5.98 -5.31 -8.03
N ILE A 44 4.80 -5.09 -7.44
CA ILE A 44 4.65 -4.66 -6.05
C ILE A 44 4.38 -5.86 -5.13
N SER A 45 3.47 -6.76 -5.49
CA SER A 45 3.03 -7.85 -4.62
C SER A 45 4.08 -8.94 -4.44
N GLU A 46 4.86 -9.26 -5.48
CA GLU A 46 5.92 -10.28 -5.40
C GLU A 46 7.03 -9.96 -4.37
N PRO A 47 7.68 -8.77 -4.41
CA PRO A 47 8.72 -8.46 -3.43
C PRO A 47 8.16 -8.34 -2.01
N LEU A 48 6.93 -7.85 -1.84
CA LEU A 48 6.27 -7.81 -0.52
C LEU A 48 5.96 -9.20 0.00
N ALA A 49 5.45 -10.10 -0.83
CA ALA A 49 5.20 -11.49 -0.47
C ALA A 49 6.52 -12.23 -0.14
N THR A 50 7.59 -11.97 -0.90
CA THR A 50 8.92 -12.54 -0.63
C THR A 50 9.48 -12.09 0.72
N ALA A 51 9.15 -10.85 1.12
CA ALA A 51 9.53 -10.28 2.40
C ALA A 51 8.54 -10.60 3.54
N ASP A 52 7.50 -11.40 3.27
CA ASP A 52 6.40 -11.74 4.20
C ASP A 52 5.69 -10.50 4.78
N ILE A 53 5.50 -9.47 3.94
CA ILE A 53 4.83 -8.22 4.32
C ILE A 53 3.40 -8.23 3.78
N PRO A 54 2.37 -8.18 4.65
CA PRO A 54 0.99 -8.08 4.20
C PRO A 54 0.72 -6.71 3.56
N ALA A 55 -0.14 -6.69 2.55
CA ALA A 55 -0.54 -5.44 1.91
C ALA A 55 -1.99 -5.51 1.42
N TYR A 56 -2.72 -4.41 1.56
CA TYR A 56 -3.95 -4.18 0.77
C TYR A 56 -3.59 -3.41 -0.49
N TYR A 57 -4.18 -3.77 -1.62
CA TYR A 57 -3.92 -3.11 -2.90
C TYR A 57 -5.21 -2.51 -3.44
N ILE A 58 -5.17 -1.22 -3.80
CA ILE A 58 -6.32 -0.47 -4.30
C ILE A 58 -5.91 0.27 -5.57
N SER A 59 -6.45 -0.18 -6.69
CA SER A 59 -6.35 0.55 -7.95
C SER A 59 -7.39 1.64 -8.04
N THR A 60 -6.98 2.82 -8.49
CA THR A 60 -7.85 3.94 -8.83
C THR A 60 -7.76 4.22 -10.32
N PHE A 61 -8.54 5.20 -10.82
CA PHE A 61 -8.54 5.53 -12.24
C PHE A 61 -7.15 5.90 -12.80
N LYS A 62 -6.28 6.50 -11.99
CA LYS A 62 -4.96 6.99 -12.44
C LYS A 62 -3.79 6.26 -11.82
N PHE A 63 -3.93 5.82 -10.57
CA PHE A 63 -2.81 5.34 -9.77
C PHE A 63 -3.22 4.15 -8.93
N ASP A 64 -2.23 3.37 -8.59
CA ASP A 64 -2.38 2.26 -7.67
C ASP A 64 -1.83 2.64 -6.29
N HIS A 65 -2.40 2.03 -5.26
CA HIS A 65 -2.05 2.31 -3.87
C HIS A 65 -1.92 1.00 -3.11
N ALA A 66 -0.76 0.78 -2.49
CA ALA A 66 -0.57 -0.30 -1.54
C ALA A 66 -0.62 0.27 -0.12
N LEU A 67 -1.46 -0.31 0.73
CA LEU A 67 -1.44 -0.06 2.18
C LEU A 67 -0.62 -1.17 2.83
N VAL A 68 0.41 -0.80 3.57
CA VAL A 68 1.33 -1.68 4.28
C VAL A 68 1.37 -1.32 5.77
N PRO A 69 1.70 -2.25 6.68
CA PRO A 69 1.87 -1.91 8.09
C PRO A 69 2.92 -0.81 8.28
N GLU A 70 2.61 0.18 9.10
CA GLU A 70 3.47 1.34 9.32
C GLU A 70 4.87 0.95 9.82
N GLU A 71 4.94 -0.04 10.70
CA GLU A 71 6.17 -0.58 11.28
C GLU A 71 7.09 -1.21 10.23
N ASN A 72 6.55 -1.72 9.11
CA ASN A 72 7.31 -2.37 8.06
C ASN A 72 7.79 -1.41 6.97
N ILE A 73 7.54 -0.10 7.07
CA ILE A 73 7.77 0.86 5.97
C ILE A 73 9.22 0.83 5.44
N GLN A 74 10.22 0.65 6.29
CA GLN A 74 11.62 0.57 5.86
C GLN A 74 11.91 -0.71 5.06
N SER A 75 11.37 -1.85 5.51
CA SER A 75 11.45 -3.12 4.80
C SER A 75 10.72 -3.06 3.46
N VAL A 76 9.56 -2.40 3.41
CA VAL A 76 8.81 -2.15 2.17
C VAL A 76 9.63 -1.33 1.17
N ILE A 77 10.22 -0.21 1.61
CA ILE A 77 11.08 0.61 0.76
C ILE A 77 12.28 -0.20 0.25
N GLY A 78 12.88 -1.03 1.10
CA GLY A 78 13.97 -1.94 0.71
C GLY A 78 13.54 -2.94 -0.35
N ALA A 79 12.43 -3.64 -0.13
CA ALA A 79 11.91 -4.68 -1.01
C ALA A 79 11.45 -4.14 -2.38
N LEU A 80 10.91 -2.92 -2.42
CA LEU A 80 10.46 -2.29 -3.66
C LEU A 80 11.61 -1.64 -4.46
N ARG A 81 12.72 -1.26 -3.81
CA ARG A 81 13.89 -0.68 -4.49
C ARG A 81 14.76 -1.72 -5.21
N THR A 82 14.78 -2.96 -4.75
CA THR A 82 15.64 -4.02 -5.31
C THR A 82 15.32 -4.39 -6.76
N LYS A 83 14.14 -4.04 -7.29
CA LYS A 83 13.79 -4.26 -8.70
C LYS A 83 14.09 -3.08 -9.64
N SER A 84 14.60 -1.93 -9.15
CA SER A 84 14.97 -0.79 -10.01
C SER A 84 16.24 -0.98 -10.85
N THR A 85 16.86 -2.16 -10.85
CA THR A 85 18.09 -2.47 -11.62
C THR A 85 17.86 -3.42 -12.81
N ALA A 86 16.67 -3.40 -13.40
CA ALA A 86 16.38 -4.17 -14.62
C ALA A 86 15.59 -3.34 -15.64
N GLN A 87 16.25 -2.33 -16.22
CA GLN A 87 16.20 -2.00 -17.65
C GLN A 87 17.21 -0.91 -18.01
#